data_AF-A0A956X8X0-F1
#
_entry.id   AF-A0A956X8X0-F1
#
_cell.length_a   1.000
_cell.length_b   1.000
_cell.length_c   1.000
_cell.angle_alpha   90.00
_cell.angle_beta   90.00
_cell.angle_gamma   90.00
#
_symmetry.space_group_name_H-M   'P 1'
#
loop_
_entity.id
_entity.type
_entity.pdbx_description
1 polymer ?
#
loop_
_entity_poly.entity_id
_entity_poly.type
_entity_poly.pdbx_seq_one_letter_code
_entity_poly.pdbx_strand_id
1 'polypeptide(L)' 'MTDEIFYKVSFVVMGGEHPGAIMTVEKKPEIGDEITFNGSVFRVTEVMELMPPVGNFGFLHATCEHLRPTRIEEGDETG' A
#
# COMPACT_ATOMS: atom_id res chain seq x y z
N MET A 1 -5.72 16.39 -21.69
CA MET A 1 -5.62 14.96 -22.00
C MET A 1 -4.79 14.38 -20.88
N THR A 2 -5.44 14.05 -19.77
CA THR A 2 -4.74 13.46 -18.63
C THR A 2 -4.82 11.97 -18.87
N ASP A 3 -3.71 11.39 -19.34
CA ASP A 3 -3.56 9.94 -19.37
C ASP A 3 -3.47 9.52 -17.89
N GLU A 4 -4.60 9.20 -17.28
CA GLU A 4 -4.65 8.71 -15.90
C GLU A 4 -4.09 7.30 -15.89
N ILE A 5 -2.79 7.20 -15.59
CA ILE A 5 -2.09 5.93 -15.46
C ILE A 5 -2.36 5.39 -14.05
N PHE A 6 -3.02 4.25 -13.98
CA PHE A 6 -3.30 3.54 -12.74
C PHE A 6 -2.24 2.47 -12.50
N TYR A 7 -1.64 2.45 -11.32
CA TYR A 7 -0.67 1.44 -10.93
C TYR A 7 -1.33 0.45 -9.99
N LYS A 8 -1.38 -0.82 -10.39
CA LYS A 8 -1.71 -1.92 -9.50
C LYS A 8 -0.47 -2.29 -8.70
N VAL A 9 -0.49 -1.96 -7.41
CA VAL A 9 0.58 -2.26 -6.48
C VAL A 9 0.17 -3.45 -5.62
N SER A 10 1.00 -4.48 -5.61
CA SER A 10 0.91 -5.57 -4.64
C SER A 10 1.78 -5.23 -3.43
N PHE A 11 1.16 -4.79 -2.34
CA PHE A 11 1.81 -4.54 -1.07
C PHE A 11 1.99 -5.85 -0.31
N VAL A 12 3.23 -6.25 -0.06
CA VAL A 12 3.58 -7.47 0.69
C VAL A 12 4.22 -7.10 2.01
N VAL A 13 3.72 -7.67 3.10
CA VAL A 13 4.22 -7.38 4.44
C VAL A 13 5.34 -8.34 4.83
N MET A 14 6.50 -7.78 5.15
CA MET A 14 7.64 -8.51 5.72
C MET A 14 7.27 -9.07 7.09
N GLY A 15 7.55 -10.36 7.31
CA GLY A 15 7.27 -11.05 8.57
C GLY A 15 6.07 -12.01 8.52
N GLY A 16 5.34 -12.09 7.40
CA GLY A 16 4.33 -13.13 7.16
C GLY A 16 3.07 -13.08 8.03
N GLU A 17 2.98 -12.11 8.96
CA GLU A 17 1.85 -11.97 9.88
C GLU A 17 0.61 -11.39 9.19
N HIS A 18 0.80 -10.68 8.07
CA HIS A 18 -0.28 -10.08 7.30
C HIS A 18 -0.24 -10.56 5.83
N PRO A 19 -1.39 -10.90 5.23
CA PRO A 19 -1.46 -11.45 3.86
C PRO A 19 -1.11 -10.43 2.75
N GLY A 20 -0.64 -9.22 3.08
CA GLY A 20 -0.48 -8.13 2.14
C GLY A 20 -1.82 -7.59 1.63
N ALA A 21 -1.75 -6.64 0.70
CA ALA A 21 -2.92 -6.04 0.06
C ALA A 21 -2.59 -5.66 -1.39
N ILE A 22 -3.53 -5.83 -2.30
CA ILE A 22 -3.39 -5.34 -3.67
C ILE A 22 -4.26 -4.10 -3.81
N MET A 23 -3.65 -2.98 -4.16
CA MET A 23 -4.34 -1.70 -4.31
C MET A 23 -4.02 -1.08 -5.65
N THR A 24 -4.99 -0.37 -6.22
CA THR A 24 -4.78 0.45 -7.41
C THR A 24 -4.56 1.88 -6.93
N VAL A 25 -3.43 2.46 -7.31
CA VAL A 25 -3.05 3.84 -6.97
C VAL A 25 -2.82 4.64 -8.24
N GLU A 26 -3.14 5.92 -8.20
CA GLU A 26 -2.93 6.84 -9.34
C GLU A 26 -1.46 7.29 -9.44
N LYS A 27 -0.67 7.05 -8.39
CA LYS A 27 0.74 7.40 -8.32
C LYS A 27 1.57 6.21 -7.87
N LYS A 28 2.74 6.05 -8.48
CA LYS A 28 3.74 5.05 -8.08
C LYS A 28 4.12 5.28 -6.60
N PRO A 29 4.01 4.27 -5.73
CA PRO A 29 4.44 4.38 -4.34
C PRO A 29 5.94 4.60 -4.26
N GLU A 30 6.37 5.27 -3.20
CA GLU A 30 7.77 5.59 -2.96
C GLU A 30 8.28 4.90 -1.70
N ILE A 31 9.59 4.65 -1.63
CA ILE A 31 10.20 4.09 -0.42
C ILE A 31 10.08 5.12 0.70
N GLY A 32 9.54 4.69 1.83
CA GLY A 32 9.27 5.53 3.00
C GLY A 32 7.80 5.93 3.15
N ASP A 33 6.95 5.67 2.15
CA ASP A 33 5.53 6.01 2.20
C ASP A 33 4.78 5.17 3.25
N GLU A 34 3.80 5.77 3.94
CA GLU A 34 2.99 5.11 4.98
C GLU A 34 1.62 4.72 4.42
N ILE A 35 1.39 3.44 4.20
CA ILE A 35 0.13 2.89 3.69
C ILE A 35 -0.65 2.28 4.84
N THR A 36 -1.92 2.66 4.97
CA THR A 36 -2.82 2.08 5.98
C THR A 36 -3.76 1.09 5.32
N PHE A 37 -3.70 -0.17 5.74
CA PHE A 37 -4.64 -1.20 5.30
C PHE A 37 -4.92 -2.18 6.42
N ASN A 38 -6.11 -2.81 6.39
CA ASN A 38 -6.47 -3.84 7.36
C ASN A 38 -6.35 -3.40 8.84
N GLY A 39 -6.60 -2.12 9.12
CA GLY A 39 -6.50 -1.58 10.47
C GLY A 39 -5.06 -1.41 11.00
N SER A 40 -4.05 -1.45 10.12
CA SER A 40 -2.64 -1.24 10.48
C SER A 40 -1.95 -0.29 9.50
N VAL A 41 -0.94 0.41 10.00
CA VAL A 41 -0.05 1.27 9.23
C VAL A 41 1.21 0.50 8.89
N PHE A 42 1.57 0.53 7.61
CA PHE A 42 2.72 -0.14 7.03
C PHE A 42 3.58 0.88 6.31
N ARG A 43 4.89 0.72 6.40
CA ARG A 43 5.84 1.58 5.68
C ARG A 43 6.40 0.84 4.49
N VAL A 44 6.36 1.47 3.33
CA VAL A 44 6.99 0.95 2.12
C VAL A 44 8.50 0.97 2.30
N THR A 45 9.13 -0.19 2.25
CA THR A 45 10.59 -0.35 2.38
C THR A 45 11.25 -0.60 1.04
N GLU A 46 10.50 -1.16 0.09
CA GLU A 46 11.00 -1.48 -1.24
C GLU A 46 9.88 -1.32 -2.27
N VAL A 47 10.22 -0.85 -3.46
CA VAL A 47 9.29 -0.76 -4.60
C VAL A 47 9.97 -1.34 -5.82
N MET A 48 9.33 -2.33 -6.44
CA MET A 48 9.82 -3.05 -7.59
C MET A 48 8.78 -2.99 -8.70
N GLU A 49 9.22 -2.65 -9.91
CA GLU A 49 8.34 -2.69 -11.08
C GLU A 49 8.36 -4.10 -11.66
N LEU A 50 7.22 -4.78 -11.60
CA LEU A 50 7.11 -6.17 -12.07
C LEU A 50 7.03 -6.24 -13.59
N MET A 51 6.30 -5.30 -14.19
CA MET A 51 6.14 -5.20 -15.62
C MET A 51 6.06 -3.74 -16.05
N PRO A 52 6.58 -3.41 -17.25
CA PRO A 52 6.41 -2.09 -17.82
C PRO A 52 4.91 -1.77 -17.97
N PRO A 53 4.52 -0.49 -17.83
CA PRO A 53 3.13 -0.09 -18.00
C PRO A 53 2.63 -0.42 -19.41
N VAL A 54 1.49 -1.11 -19.48
CA VAL A 54 0.85 -1.49 -20.75
C VAL A 54 -0.42 -0.66 -20.89
N GLY A 55 -0.41 0.28 -21.85
CA GLY A 55 -1.46 1.29 -21.96
C GLY A 55 -1.47 2.17 -20.71
N ASN A 56 -2.60 2.21 -20.00
CA ASN A 56 -2.81 3.09 -18.84
C ASN A 56 -2.65 2.34 -17.51
N PHE A 57 -2.09 1.13 -17.51
CA PHE A 57 -1.93 0.32 -16.31
C PHE A 57 -0.50 -0.16 -16.10
N GLY A 58 0.06 0.09 -14.91
CA GLY A 58 1.37 -0.43 -14.47
C GLY A 58 1.23 -1.49 -13.38
N PHE A 59 2.13 -2.48 -13.36
CA PHE A 59 2.18 -3.49 -12.30
C PHE A 59 3.42 -3.26 -11.44
N LEU A 60 3.17 -2.97 -10.18
CA LEU A 60 4.19 -2.69 -9.17
C LEU A 60 4.06 -3.69 -8.02
N HIS A 61 5.19 -4.01 -7.43
CA HIS A 61 5.32 -4.72 -6.18
C HIS A 61 5.89 -3.76 -5.16
N ALA A 62 5.31 -3.68 -3.98
CA ALA A 62 5.86 -2.90 -2.91
C ALA A 62 5.99 -3.79 -1.67
N THR A 63 7.17 -3.85 -1.11
CA THR A 63 7.40 -4.52 0.16
C THR A 63 7.19 -3.50 1.27
N CYS A 64 6.50 -3.89 2.33
CA CYS A 64 6.25 -3.05 3.47
C CYS A 64 6.59 -3.74 4.78
N GLU A 65 6.96 -2.95 5.78
CA GLU A 65 7.08 -3.39 7.16
C GLU A 65 5.88 -2.91 7.97
N HIS A 66 5.39 -3.74 8.89
CA HIS A 66 4.37 -3.32 9.84
C HIS A 66 4.96 -2.31 10.82
N LEU A 67 4.42 -1.09 10.84
CA LEU A 67 4.85 -0.07 11.78
C LEU A 67 4.05 -0.12 13.07
N ARG A 68 2.72 0.01 12.96
CA ARG A 68 1.82 0.14 14.10
C ARG A 68 0.38 -0.20 13.70
N PRO A 69 -0.44 -0.73 14.61
CA PRO A 69 -1.88 -0.77 14.40
C PRO A 69 -2.40 0.66 14.23
N THR A 70 -3.36 0.85 13.32
CA THR A 70 -4.12 2.10 13.26
C THR A 70 -4.97 2.08 14.51
N ARG A 71 -4.59 2.89 15.51
CA ARG A 71 -5.38 3.05 16.71
C ARG A 71 -6.63 3.78 16.28
N ILE A 72 -7.68 3.04 15.93
CA ILE A 72 -9.02 3.61 15.95
C ILE A 72 -9.27 3.84 17.43
N GLU A 73 -9.06 5.06 17.87
CA GLU A 73 -9.56 5.49 19.17
C GLU A 73 -11.08 5.39 19.07
N GLU A 74 -11.64 4.25 19.48
CA GLU A 74 -13.05 4.13 19.80
C GLU A 74 -13.31 5.06 20.98
N GLY A 75 -13.58 6.31 20.62
CA GLY A 75 -14.00 7.33 21.55
C GLY A 75 -15.39 6.97 22.08
N ASP A 76 -15.39 6.53 23.34
CA ASP A 76 -16.29 7.03 24.37
C ASP A 76 -17.78 6.65 24.23
N GLU A 77 -18.09 5.41 24.62
CA GLU A 77 -19.41 5.07 25.14
C GLU A 77 -19.53 5.52 26.61
N THR A 78 -19.61 6.83 26.86
CA THR A 78 -20.13 7.34 28.13
C THR A 78 -21.65 7.39 28.04
N GLY A 79 -22.31 6.32 28.47
CA GLY A 79 -23.76 6.23 28.69
C GLY A 79 -24.11 6.17 30.17
#